data_AF-A0A369QTY4-F1
#
_entry.id   AF-A0A369QTY4-F1
#
_cell.length_a   1.000
_cell.length_b   1.000
_cell.length_c   1.000
_cell.angle_alpha   90.00
_cell.angle_beta   90.00
_cell.angle_gamma   90.00
#
_symmetry.space_group_name_H-M   'P 1'
#
loop_
_entity.id
_entity.type
_entity.pdbx_description
1 polymer ?
#
loop_
_entity_poly.entity_id
_entity_poly.type
_entity_poly.pdbx_seq_one_letter_code
_entity_poly.pdbx_strand_id
1 'polypeptide(L)'
;MLSRTPDTIVTFGDSLSDSGAVFGLTSALFVDPLAIPVPGALLSTPGYAGVFSDGPVHTQRLAAEFGAGLDGYAVGAARAVGERTAADTVGQAAALIDPGLGAAERDALLSYGIDLGGQAARFLGGEPPFPGAQAPLAAPGDTVLATVFIGLNDFARFADDILANPLGALLDAPGFLVDLAGATRGAVRDIAASPLIDQVALYLLPSLGVFPAPDGTDPGALALADGLVDTYNAGLRLLGGELELTGAAEVEIVRSDLILEEIAADPGTFGFLAKGPYYLGSGTPNVDLGAVPPLSFAVNPEVSDLPVRQVVFFDEVHPTATVHSILGAFGAASLTKDTLFLDDGDSVRFSGSGDDLVLAGGGDDRIFLSRGEDIALGGRGDDKLYGQGGDDIVAGGSGDDDLRGGRGDDLLAGGDGDDLLIGNSGDDLLIGGRGSDVMAGHGGDDVMLWIDPRLTGGADGSHDVFYGGRGSDTLYLVSDAAGAADLEAALAALDPAATARGAYDLSAQGIRAFDIEEVVVLSGGLADIQPEAELVGAPGTLLADAAAWGFV
;
A
#
# COMPACT_ATOMS: atom_id res chain seq x y z
N MET A 1 17.44 4.60 -8.01
CA MET A 1 17.60 5.48 -6.84
C MET A 1 17.70 6.93 -7.27
N LEU A 2 17.03 7.79 -6.50
CA LEU A 2 17.08 9.24 -6.59
C LEU A 2 18.43 9.78 -6.11
N SER A 3 19.02 10.64 -6.92
CA SER A 3 20.26 11.35 -6.60
C SER A 3 20.10 12.40 -5.49
N ARG A 4 18.87 12.82 -5.21
CA ARG A 4 18.49 13.85 -4.23
C ARG A 4 17.10 13.56 -3.68
N THR A 5 16.90 13.80 -2.38
CA THR A 5 15.59 13.78 -1.73
C THR A 5 14.70 14.90 -2.28
N PRO A 6 13.44 14.64 -2.62
CA PRO A 6 12.53 15.67 -3.15
C PRO A 6 12.06 16.63 -2.05
N ASP A 7 12.01 17.92 -2.37
CA ASP A 7 11.37 18.95 -1.54
C ASP A 7 9.85 19.01 -1.81
N THR A 8 9.44 18.69 -3.05
CA THR A 8 8.04 18.66 -3.48
C THR A 8 7.78 17.46 -4.38
N ILE A 9 6.64 16.81 -4.17
CA ILE A 9 6.11 15.74 -5.01
C ILE A 9 4.90 16.28 -5.78
N VAL A 10 4.90 16.12 -7.10
CA VAL A 10 3.79 16.48 -7.98
C VAL A 10 3.19 15.20 -8.54
N THR A 11 1.91 14.96 -8.32
CA THR A 11 1.28 13.68 -8.68
C THR A 11 0.37 13.79 -9.89
N PHE A 12 0.49 12.83 -10.80
CA PHE A 12 -0.37 12.67 -11.97
C PHE A 12 -0.89 11.23 -12.01
N GLY A 13 -2.15 11.06 -12.38
CA GLY A 13 -2.74 9.74 -12.35
C GLY A 13 -4.24 9.73 -12.19
N ASP A 14 -4.74 8.60 -11.71
CA ASP A 14 -6.14 8.36 -11.45
C ASP A 14 -6.45 8.28 -9.93
N SER A 15 -7.49 7.55 -9.57
CA SER A 15 -7.98 7.37 -8.20
C SER A 15 -6.94 6.75 -7.26
N LEU A 16 -5.93 6.04 -7.77
CA LEU A 16 -4.86 5.51 -6.91
C LEU A 16 -3.98 6.62 -6.33
N SER A 17 -3.92 7.79 -6.96
CA SER A 17 -3.05 8.90 -6.56
C SER A 17 -3.81 10.19 -6.26
N ASP A 18 -5.15 10.18 -6.39
CA ASP A 18 -6.00 11.33 -6.13
C ASP A 18 -6.04 11.66 -4.63
N SER A 19 -5.41 12.78 -4.28
CA SER A 19 -5.32 13.30 -2.92
C SER A 19 -6.39 14.36 -2.59
N GLY A 20 -7.53 14.34 -3.30
CA GLY A 20 -8.69 15.21 -3.05
C GLY A 20 -9.14 16.07 -4.24
N ALA A 21 -8.56 15.88 -5.43
CA ALA A 21 -8.89 16.66 -6.63
C ALA A 21 -10.32 16.44 -7.12
N VAL A 22 -10.81 15.19 -7.15
CA VAL A 22 -12.23 14.94 -7.47
C VAL A 22 -13.14 15.59 -6.43
N PHE A 23 -12.83 15.46 -5.14
CA PHE A 23 -13.64 16.05 -4.08
C PHE A 23 -13.67 17.59 -4.16
N GLY A 24 -12.54 18.23 -4.46
CA GLY A 24 -12.48 19.67 -4.67
C GLY A 24 -13.31 20.11 -5.89
N LEU A 25 -13.18 19.39 -7.00
CA LEU A 25 -13.94 19.66 -8.22
C LEU A 25 -15.45 19.50 -8.02
N THR A 26 -15.88 18.43 -7.34
CA THR A 26 -17.30 18.20 -7.05
C THR A 26 -17.85 19.21 -6.06
N SER A 27 -17.08 19.58 -5.04
CA SER A 27 -17.45 20.65 -4.09
C SER A 27 -17.62 22.01 -4.75
N ALA A 28 -16.89 22.29 -5.83
CA ALA A 28 -17.08 23.50 -6.60
C ALA A 28 -18.31 23.45 -7.53
N LEU A 29 -18.75 22.25 -7.95
CA LEU A 29 -19.82 22.05 -8.93
C LEU A 29 -21.22 21.89 -8.31
N PHE A 30 -21.33 21.37 -7.09
CA PHE A 30 -22.61 20.89 -6.53
C PHE A 30 -22.98 21.59 -5.21
N VAL A 31 -24.30 21.77 -4.97
CA VAL A 31 -24.82 22.34 -3.70
C VAL A 31 -24.52 21.43 -2.51
N ASP A 32 -24.59 20.12 -2.75
CA ASP A 32 -24.25 19.08 -1.81
C ASP A 32 -23.17 18.20 -2.46
N PRO A 33 -21.88 18.39 -2.11
CA PRO A 33 -20.79 17.60 -2.67
C PRO A 33 -20.92 16.10 -2.42
N LEU A 34 -21.74 15.70 -1.44
CA LEU A 34 -21.97 14.32 -1.02
C LEU A 34 -23.19 13.67 -1.71
N ALA A 35 -23.98 14.45 -2.45
CA ALA A 35 -25.22 14.00 -3.07
C ALA A 35 -25.06 13.45 -4.48
N ILE A 36 -23.84 13.18 -4.97
CA ILE A 36 -23.60 12.75 -6.34
C ILE A 36 -23.86 11.24 -6.47
N PRO A 37 -24.89 10.81 -7.21
CA PRO A 37 -24.96 9.44 -7.68
C PRO A 37 -24.00 9.34 -8.88
N VAL A 38 -22.80 8.84 -8.65
CA VAL A 38 -22.02 8.25 -9.74
C VAL A 38 -22.85 7.05 -10.26
N PRO A 39 -22.87 6.75 -11.58
CA PRO A 39 -23.69 5.66 -12.10
C PRO A 39 -23.32 4.32 -11.44
N GLY A 40 -24.26 3.80 -10.65
CA GLY A 40 -24.12 2.63 -9.78
C GLY A 40 -23.58 3.03 -8.39
N ALA A 41 -24.14 2.41 -7.34
CA ALA A 41 -24.12 2.93 -5.98
C ALA A 41 -22.73 3.00 -5.30
N LEU A 42 -21.95 4.02 -5.63
CA LEU A 42 -20.74 4.41 -4.92
C LEU A 42 -20.70 5.93 -4.79
N LEU A 43 -20.36 6.37 -3.58
CA LEU A 43 -20.26 7.75 -3.09
C LEU A 43 -21.57 8.39 -2.60
N SER A 44 -22.03 7.96 -1.42
CA SER A 44 -22.79 8.85 -0.53
C SER A 44 -21.96 9.35 0.65
N THR A 45 -20.63 9.19 0.59
CA THR A 45 -19.66 9.81 1.51
C THR A 45 -18.26 9.65 0.93
N PRO A 46 -17.36 10.65 1.00
CA PRO A 46 -15.96 10.46 0.69
C PRO A 46 -15.36 9.40 1.62
N GLY A 47 -14.38 8.66 1.11
CA GLY A 47 -13.41 7.98 1.95
C GLY A 47 -12.59 9.00 2.75
N TYR A 48 -11.54 8.53 3.42
CA TYR A 48 -10.66 9.34 4.25
C TYR A 48 -10.29 10.67 3.56
N ALA A 49 -10.69 11.81 4.15
CA ALA A 49 -10.35 13.16 3.69
C ALA A 49 -10.61 13.47 2.19
N GLY A 50 -11.58 12.82 1.54
CA GLY A 50 -11.91 13.12 0.12
C GLY A 50 -11.14 12.29 -0.92
N VAL A 51 -10.45 11.23 -0.52
CA VAL A 51 -9.74 10.30 -1.41
C VAL A 51 -10.53 9.02 -1.69
N PHE A 52 -10.07 8.21 -2.65
CA PHE A 52 -10.67 6.92 -3.04
C PHE A 52 -10.13 5.73 -2.23
N SER A 53 -10.00 5.91 -0.91
CA SER A 53 -9.52 4.91 0.05
C SER A 53 -10.11 5.18 1.44
N ASP A 54 -10.07 4.17 2.32
CA ASP A 54 -10.35 4.28 3.76
C ASP A 54 -9.18 4.89 4.56
N GLY A 55 -8.07 5.24 3.91
CA GLY A 55 -6.94 5.98 4.48
C GLY A 55 -6.22 6.87 3.44
N PRO A 56 -5.02 7.40 3.76
CA PRO A 56 -4.22 8.16 2.81
C PRO A 56 -3.85 7.34 1.58
N VAL A 57 -3.82 7.96 0.41
CA VAL A 57 -3.29 7.31 -0.81
C VAL A 57 -1.77 7.22 -0.77
N HIS A 58 -1.18 6.35 -1.59
CA HIS A 58 0.26 6.05 -1.56
C HIS A 58 1.14 7.29 -1.77
N THR A 59 0.70 8.27 -2.56
CA THR A 59 1.46 9.52 -2.77
C THR A 59 1.46 10.44 -1.56
N GLN A 60 0.41 10.40 -0.73
CA GLN A 60 0.39 11.13 0.55
C GLN A 60 1.34 10.47 1.55
N ARG A 61 1.43 9.13 1.53
CA ARG A 61 2.43 8.39 2.32
C ARG A 61 3.84 8.69 1.85
N LEU A 62 4.08 8.62 0.55
CA LEU A 62 5.37 8.97 -0.05
C LEU A 62 5.85 10.38 0.34
N ALA A 63 4.95 11.37 0.28
CA ALA A 63 5.28 12.74 0.70
C ALA A 63 5.63 12.83 2.19
N ALA A 64 4.92 12.08 3.05
CA ALA A 64 5.21 12.01 4.48
C ALA A 64 6.58 11.38 4.75
N GLU A 65 6.90 10.25 4.11
CA GLU A 65 8.19 9.55 4.22
C GLU A 65 9.37 10.47 3.88
N PHE A 66 9.22 11.28 2.81
CA PHE A 66 10.25 12.23 2.41
C PHE A 66 10.23 13.56 3.17
N GLY A 67 9.20 13.84 3.97
CA GLY A 67 8.96 15.16 4.54
C GLY A 67 8.74 16.25 3.48
N ALA A 68 8.22 15.87 2.31
CA ALA A 68 8.06 16.73 1.13
C ALA A 68 6.67 17.39 1.06
N GLY A 69 6.58 18.52 0.34
CA GLY A 69 5.29 19.09 -0.07
C GLY A 69 4.58 18.21 -1.11
N LEU A 70 3.25 18.29 -1.21
CA LEU A 70 2.46 17.50 -2.16
C LEU A 70 1.53 18.39 -3.01
N ASP A 71 1.75 18.40 -4.32
CA ASP A 71 0.88 18.99 -5.34
C ASP A 71 0.11 17.88 -6.09
N GLY A 72 -1.13 17.61 -5.66
CA GLY A 72 -1.94 16.48 -6.15
C GLY A 72 -2.77 16.77 -7.41
N TYR A 73 -2.18 16.67 -8.61
CA TYR A 73 -2.90 16.87 -9.89
C TYR A 73 -3.68 15.64 -10.36
N ALA A 74 -3.41 14.47 -9.80
CA ALA A 74 -4.14 13.23 -10.09
C ALA A 74 -5.63 13.39 -9.81
N VAL A 75 -6.47 12.91 -10.73
CA VAL A 75 -7.93 13.03 -10.65
C VAL A 75 -8.55 11.64 -10.75
N GLY A 76 -9.39 11.27 -9.78
CA GLY A 76 -10.17 10.04 -9.84
C GLY A 76 -10.93 9.89 -11.16
N ALA A 77 -10.98 8.65 -11.66
CA ALA A 77 -11.50 8.29 -12.97
C ALA A 77 -10.74 8.86 -14.20
N ALA A 78 -9.56 9.46 -14.01
CA ALA A 78 -8.70 9.87 -15.12
C ALA A 78 -8.31 8.68 -15.99
N ARG A 79 -8.15 8.96 -17.27
CA ARG A 79 -7.58 8.05 -18.27
C ARG A 79 -6.34 8.70 -18.87
N ALA A 80 -5.44 7.88 -19.39
CA ALA A 80 -4.39 8.37 -20.26
C ALA A 80 -4.95 8.73 -21.65
N VAL A 81 -5.90 7.94 -22.17
CA VAL A 81 -6.39 8.11 -23.55
C VAL A 81 -7.62 9.01 -23.66
N GLY A 82 -7.48 9.98 -24.56
CA GLY A 82 -8.55 10.85 -25.04
C GLY A 82 -8.76 12.08 -24.16
N GLU A 83 -9.26 13.15 -24.76
CA GLU A 83 -9.68 14.34 -24.02
C GLU A 83 -10.90 13.98 -23.17
N ARG A 84 -10.77 14.11 -21.85
CA ARG A 84 -11.88 14.00 -20.91
C ARG A 84 -11.95 15.24 -20.07
N THR A 85 -13.15 15.72 -19.87
CA THR A 85 -13.45 16.85 -19.01
C THR A 85 -14.33 16.41 -17.84
N ALA A 86 -14.46 17.27 -16.84
CA ALA A 86 -15.40 17.07 -15.74
C ALA A 86 -16.83 16.81 -16.26
N ALA A 87 -17.24 17.44 -17.37
CA ALA A 87 -18.54 17.22 -17.99
C ALA A 87 -18.79 15.75 -18.35
N ASP A 88 -17.76 15.02 -18.80
CA ASP A 88 -17.86 13.62 -19.17
C ASP A 88 -18.09 12.71 -17.97
N THR A 89 -17.71 13.16 -16.77
CA THR A 89 -17.91 12.44 -15.51
C THR A 89 -19.20 12.86 -14.80
N VAL A 90 -19.62 14.12 -14.94
CA VAL A 90 -20.84 14.66 -14.31
C VAL A 90 -22.11 14.00 -14.87
N GLY A 91 -22.14 13.58 -16.14
CA GLY A 91 -23.15 12.68 -16.70
C GLY A 91 -24.60 12.90 -16.22
N GLN A 92 -25.16 11.90 -15.53
CA GLN A 92 -26.53 11.90 -14.99
C GLN A 92 -26.74 12.85 -13.80
N ALA A 93 -25.66 13.28 -13.13
CA ALA A 93 -25.67 14.22 -12.02
C ALA A 93 -25.71 15.69 -12.49
N ALA A 94 -25.74 15.97 -13.80
CA ALA A 94 -25.87 17.34 -14.33
C ALA A 94 -27.08 18.11 -13.76
N ALA A 95 -28.13 17.40 -13.35
CA ALA A 95 -29.31 18.00 -12.71
C ALA A 95 -29.05 18.49 -11.26
N LEU A 96 -27.96 18.07 -10.64
CA LEU A 96 -27.58 18.38 -9.26
C LEU A 96 -26.59 19.56 -9.18
N ILE A 97 -26.04 20.01 -10.30
CA ILE A 97 -25.13 21.16 -10.37
C ILE A 97 -25.78 22.36 -9.67
N ASP A 98 -25.00 23.08 -8.87
CA ASP A 98 -25.53 24.23 -8.11
C ASP A 98 -26.18 25.24 -9.04
N PRO A 99 -27.51 25.46 -8.93
CA PRO A 99 -28.21 26.44 -9.76
C PRO A 99 -27.78 27.88 -9.46
N GLY A 100 -27.08 28.12 -8.35
CA GLY A 100 -26.47 29.38 -7.96
C GLY A 100 -25.15 29.71 -8.68
N LEU A 101 -24.49 28.72 -9.31
CA LEU A 101 -23.24 28.94 -10.04
C LEU A 101 -23.47 29.84 -11.26
N GLY A 102 -22.60 30.84 -11.42
CA GLY A 102 -22.60 31.67 -12.62
C GLY A 102 -22.31 30.83 -13.87
N ALA A 103 -22.93 31.14 -15.01
CA ALA A 103 -22.75 30.36 -16.24
C ALA A 103 -21.28 30.21 -16.64
N ALA A 104 -20.48 31.28 -16.53
CA ALA A 104 -19.05 31.23 -16.85
C ALA A 104 -18.24 30.35 -15.88
N GLU A 105 -18.58 30.37 -14.59
CA GLU A 105 -17.93 29.57 -13.56
C GLU A 105 -18.25 28.08 -13.74
N ARG A 106 -19.53 27.78 -13.95
CA ARG A 106 -19.98 26.42 -14.27
C ARG A 106 -19.33 25.87 -15.53
N ASP A 107 -19.29 26.65 -16.61
CA ASP A 107 -18.71 26.21 -17.88
C ASP A 107 -17.17 25.99 -17.75
N ALA A 108 -16.49 26.79 -16.91
CA ALA A 108 -15.08 26.58 -16.58
C ALA A 108 -14.86 25.27 -15.79
N LEU A 109 -15.67 25.02 -14.76
CA LEU A 109 -15.59 23.78 -13.98
C LEU A 109 -15.92 22.54 -14.82
N LEU A 110 -16.88 22.63 -15.74
CA LEU A 110 -17.25 21.51 -16.62
C LEU A 110 -16.21 21.23 -17.70
N SER A 111 -15.46 22.23 -18.14
CA SER A 111 -14.37 22.07 -19.12
C SER A 111 -13.04 21.66 -18.50
N TYR A 112 -13.00 21.48 -17.17
CA TYR A 112 -11.83 21.04 -16.43
C TYR A 112 -11.34 19.67 -16.93
N GLY A 113 -10.15 19.62 -17.55
CA GLY A 113 -9.60 18.42 -18.19
C GLY A 113 -9.12 17.37 -17.18
N ILE A 114 -9.81 16.24 -17.04
CA ILE A 114 -9.47 15.24 -16.01
C ILE A 114 -8.49 14.18 -16.49
N ASP A 115 -8.32 14.00 -17.80
CA ASP A 115 -7.35 13.06 -18.36
C ASP A 115 -5.90 13.48 -18.07
N LEU A 116 -4.96 12.55 -18.26
CA LEU A 116 -3.54 12.78 -17.98
C LEU A 116 -2.97 14.00 -18.74
N GLY A 117 -3.39 14.23 -19.99
CA GLY A 117 -2.99 15.40 -20.76
C GLY A 117 -3.52 16.70 -20.15
N GLY A 118 -4.77 16.70 -19.69
CA GLY A 118 -5.37 17.81 -18.95
C GLY A 118 -4.66 18.11 -17.62
N GLN A 119 -4.25 17.07 -16.89
CA GLN A 119 -3.47 17.23 -15.65
C GLN A 119 -2.08 17.84 -15.94
N ALA A 120 -1.36 17.30 -16.93
CA ALA A 120 -0.07 17.82 -17.35
C ALA A 120 -0.17 19.28 -17.83
N ALA A 121 -1.18 19.61 -18.62
CA ALA A 121 -1.39 20.96 -19.13
C ALA A 121 -1.62 21.97 -18.00
N ARG A 122 -2.37 21.62 -16.95
CA ARG A 122 -2.57 22.48 -15.77
C ARG A 122 -1.26 22.76 -15.04
N PHE A 123 -0.51 21.71 -14.75
CA PHE A 123 0.79 21.84 -14.08
C PHE A 123 1.74 22.73 -14.88
N LEU A 124 1.88 22.46 -16.18
CA LEU A 124 2.74 23.24 -17.08
C LEU A 124 2.24 24.69 -17.26
N GLY A 125 0.94 24.92 -17.09
CA GLY A 125 0.31 26.24 -17.06
C GLY A 125 0.52 27.01 -15.76
N GLY A 126 1.03 26.36 -14.70
CA GLY A 126 1.14 26.93 -13.35
C GLY A 126 -0.23 27.11 -12.67
N GLU A 127 -1.23 26.34 -13.10
CA GLU A 127 -2.56 26.37 -12.50
C GLU A 127 -2.61 25.51 -11.23
N PRO A 128 -3.42 25.86 -10.21
CA PRO A 128 -3.63 25.02 -9.04
C PRO A 128 -4.08 23.60 -9.41
N PRO A 129 -3.78 22.59 -8.56
CA PRO A 129 -4.10 21.20 -8.85
C PRO A 129 -5.58 20.94 -9.15
N PHE A 130 -6.47 21.64 -8.45
CA PHE A 130 -7.93 21.63 -8.65
C PHE A 130 -8.57 22.96 -8.18
N PRO A 131 -9.83 23.24 -8.56
CA PRO A 131 -10.52 24.47 -8.15
C PRO A 131 -10.61 24.59 -6.61
N GLY A 132 -10.12 25.70 -6.06
CA GLY A 132 -10.09 25.92 -4.61
C GLY A 132 -8.87 25.34 -3.89
N ALA A 133 -7.97 24.63 -4.59
CA ALA A 133 -6.68 24.21 -4.05
C ALA A 133 -5.76 25.42 -3.76
N GLN A 134 -4.74 25.18 -2.94
CA GLN A 134 -3.65 26.14 -2.75
C GLN A 134 -2.86 26.34 -4.03
N ALA A 135 -2.06 27.41 -4.09
CA ALA A 135 -1.14 27.62 -5.19
C ALA A 135 -0.10 26.48 -5.24
N PRO A 136 0.40 26.11 -6.44
CA PRO A 136 1.40 25.05 -6.57
C PRO A 136 2.60 25.30 -5.66
N LEU A 137 3.03 24.26 -4.95
CA LEU A 137 4.18 24.28 -4.05
C LEU A 137 5.49 24.23 -4.84
N ALA A 138 5.52 23.48 -5.95
CA ALA A 138 6.72 23.31 -6.77
C ALA A 138 7.26 24.66 -7.27
N ALA A 139 8.47 25.03 -6.82
CA ALA A 139 9.11 26.29 -7.18
C ALA A 139 10.52 26.12 -7.77
N PRO A 140 11.01 27.10 -8.55
CA PRO A 140 12.39 27.05 -9.05
C PRO A 140 13.41 26.98 -7.91
N GLY A 141 14.23 25.93 -7.91
CA GLY A 141 15.27 25.69 -6.91
C GLY A 141 14.94 24.59 -5.91
N ASP A 142 13.69 24.13 -5.86
CA ASP A 142 13.29 22.92 -5.18
C ASP A 142 13.73 21.70 -5.99
N THR A 143 14.00 20.58 -5.33
CA THR A 143 14.10 19.28 -5.98
C THR A 143 12.69 18.72 -6.14
N VAL A 144 12.19 18.61 -7.38
CA VAL A 144 10.80 18.19 -7.63
C VAL A 144 10.74 16.81 -8.27
N LEU A 145 9.97 15.92 -7.62
CA LEU A 145 9.64 14.59 -8.11
C LEU A 145 8.23 14.57 -8.72
N ALA A 146 8.12 14.24 -10.01
CA ALA A 146 6.84 13.95 -10.64
C ALA A 146 6.52 12.46 -10.56
N THR A 147 5.38 12.07 -9.96
CA THR A 147 4.91 10.68 -9.94
C THR A 147 3.80 10.47 -10.97
N VAL A 148 3.87 9.40 -11.74
CA VAL A 148 2.84 9.05 -12.73
C VAL A 148 2.35 7.61 -12.50
N PHE A 149 1.07 7.47 -12.15
CA PHE A 149 0.39 6.17 -12.01
C PHE A 149 -0.98 6.23 -12.71
N ILE A 150 -1.07 5.63 -13.90
CA ILE A 150 -2.22 5.80 -14.81
C ILE A 150 -2.43 4.58 -15.70
N GLY A 151 -3.68 4.33 -16.07
CA GLY A 151 -4.05 3.40 -17.15
C GLY A 151 -5.07 2.34 -16.74
N LEU A 152 -5.33 2.13 -15.45
CA LEU A 152 -6.33 1.16 -14.99
C LEU A 152 -7.73 1.46 -15.53
N ASN A 153 -8.14 2.73 -15.57
CA ASN A 153 -9.43 3.13 -16.16
C ASN A 153 -9.49 2.91 -17.69
N ASP A 154 -8.35 2.92 -18.38
CA ASP A 154 -8.27 2.59 -19.81
C ASP A 154 -8.45 1.08 -20.03
N PHE A 155 -7.79 0.26 -19.20
CA PHE A 155 -7.94 -1.19 -19.20
C PHE A 155 -9.34 -1.66 -18.80
N ALA A 156 -9.94 -1.06 -17.77
CA ALA A 156 -11.31 -1.37 -17.34
C ALA A 156 -12.31 -1.18 -18.49
N ARG A 157 -12.20 -0.06 -19.22
CA ARG A 157 -13.04 0.19 -20.40
C ARG A 157 -12.77 -0.83 -21.52
N PHE A 158 -11.51 -1.17 -21.75
CA PHE A 158 -11.18 -2.17 -22.77
C PHE A 158 -11.72 -3.56 -22.38
N ALA A 159 -11.71 -3.91 -21.09
CA ALA A 159 -12.29 -5.14 -20.59
C ALA A 159 -13.80 -5.22 -20.84
N ASP A 160 -14.54 -4.11 -20.65
CA ASP A 160 -15.96 -4.04 -21.03
C ASP A 160 -16.19 -4.33 -22.53
N ASP A 161 -15.30 -3.83 -23.39
CA ASP A 161 -15.34 -4.10 -24.85
C ASP A 161 -15.06 -5.59 -25.15
N ILE A 162 -14.15 -6.24 -24.42
CA ILE A 162 -13.89 -7.69 -24.54
C ILE A 162 -15.13 -8.49 -24.16
N LEU A 163 -15.77 -8.17 -23.03
CA LEU A 163 -16.97 -8.88 -22.55
C LEU A 163 -18.14 -8.72 -23.54
N ALA A 164 -18.26 -7.56 -24.17
CA ALA A 164 -19.31 -7.29 -25.16
C ALA A 164 -19.04 -7.91 -26.53
N ASN A 165 -17.78 -7.92 -27.00
CA ASN A 165 -17.40 -8.44 -28.33
C ASN A 165 -15.95 -8.97 -28.35
N PRO A 166 -15.71 -10.23 -27.92
CA PRO A 166 -14.36 -10.77 -27.75
C PRO A 166 -13.51 -10.77 -29.02
N LEU A 167 -14.10 -11.12 -30.18
CA LEU A 167 -13.38 -11.16 -31.46
C LEU A 167 -13.05 -9.76 -31.99
N GLY A 168 -13.91 -8.77 -31.72
CA GLY A 168 -13.65 -7.37 -32.09
C GLY A 168 -12.53 -6.78 -31.23
N ALA A 169 -12.64 -6.92 -29.90
CA ALA A 169 -11.63 -6.44 -28.97
C ALA A 169 -10.25 -7.04 -29.24
N LEU A 170 -10.15 -8.33 -29.60
CA LEU A 170 -8.88 -8.95 -29.98
C LEU A 170 -8.23 -8.29 -31.21
N LEU A 171 -9.03 -7.86 -32.19
CA LEU A 171 -8.53 -7.16 -33.37
C LEU A 171 -8.13 -5.71 -33.07
N ASP A 172 -8.78 -5.09 -32.07
CA ASP A 172 -8.56 -3.70 -31.67
C ASP A 172 -7.43 -3.54 -30.61
N ALA A 173 -7.04 -4.62 -29.93
CA ALA A 173 -6.02 -4.62 -28.88
C ALA A 173 -4.69 -3.93 -29.25
N PRO A 174 -4.11 -4.12 -30.46
CA PRO A 174 -2.89 -3.41 -30.85
C PRO A 174 -3.10 -1.90 -30.96
N GLY A 175 -4.27 -1.45 -31.43
CA GLY A 175 -4.61 -0.03 -31.53
C GLY A 175 -4.79 0.60 -30.16
N PHE A 176 -5.53 -0.09 -29.28
CA PHE A 176 -5.69 0.30 -27.88
C PHE A 176 -4.34 0.53 -27.17
N LEU A 177 -3.40 -0.43 -27.29
CA LEU A 177 -2.08 -0.29 -26.68
C LEU A 177 -1.26 0.87 -27.25
N VAL A 178 -1.32 1.08 -28.57
CA VAL A 178 -0.62 2.20 -29.22
C VAL A 178 -1.16 3.54 -28.73
N ASP A 179 -2.48 3.66 -28.58
CA ASP A 179 -3.12 4.88 -28.09
C ASP A 179 -2.78 5.13 -26.62
N LEU A 180 -2.87 4.10 -25.76
CA LEU A 180 -2.55 4.18 -24.33
C LEU A 180 -1.08 4.52 -24.06
N ALA A 181 -0.16 3.77 -24.68
CA ALA A 181 1.26 4.03 -24.54
C ALA A 181 1.65 5.38 -25.16
N GLY A 182 1.04 5.75 -26.29
CA GLY A 182 1.26 7.02 -26.99
C GLY A 182 0.85 8.22 -26.15
N ALA A 183 -0.35 8.19 -25.57
CA ALA A 183 -0.86 9.27 -24.73
C ALA A 183 -0.06 9.42 -23.44
N THR A 184 0.24 8.30 -22.75
CA THR A 184 1.09 8.32 -21.55
C THR A 184 2.47 8.88 -21.87
N ARG A 185 3.11 8.41 -22.94
CA ARG A 185 4.44 8.86 -23.36
C ARG A 185 4.47 10.34 -23.72
N GLY A 186 3.42 10.85 -24.38
CA GLY A 186 3.30 12.26 -24.71
C GLY A 186 3.30 13.13 -23.45
N ALA A 187 2.38 12.85 -22.53
CA ALA A 187 2.24 13.62 -21.30
C ALA A 187 3.50 13.55 -20.42
N VAL A 188 4.08 12.36 -20.22
CA VAL A 188 5.29 12.19 -19.41
C VAL A 188 6.47 12.97 -20.00
N ARG A 189 6.64 12.99 -21.33
CA ARG A 189 7.69 13.79 -21.97
C ARG A 189 7.49 15.29 -21.77
N ASP A 190 6.25 15.76 -21.85
CA ASP A 190 5.94 17.17 -21.65
C ASP A 190 6.19 17.57 -20.18
N ILE A 191 5.82 16.72 -19.22
CA ILE A 191 6.11 16.91 -17.78
C ILE A 191 7.62 16.92 -17.54
N ALA A 192 8.35 15.92 -18.03
CA ALA A 192 9.80 15.79 -17.84
C ALA A 192 10.59 16.91 -18.54
N ALA A 193 10.04 17.54 -19.58
CA ALA A 193 10.66 18.69 -20.22
C ALA A 193 10.50 20.01 -19.44
N SER A 194 9.67 20.02 -18.39
CA SER A 194 9.49 21.18 -17.52
C SER A 194 10.79 21.48 -16.76
N PRO A 195 11.25 22.74 -16.70
CA PRO A 195 12.43 23.10 -15.93
C PRO A 195 12.21 23.02 -14.41
N LEU A 196 10.98 22.75 -13.97
CA LEU A 196 10.67 22.51 -12.56
C LEU A 196 10.90 21.06 -12.15
N ILE A 197 10.90 20.11 -13.09
CA ILE A 197 10.99 18.68 -12.77
C ILE A 197 12.45 18.22 -12.82
N ASP A 198 12.94 17.67 -11.72
CA ASP A 198 14.26 17.05 -11.64
C ASP A 198 14.17 15.54 -11.88
N GLN A 199 13.11 14.93 -11.35
CA GLN A 199 12.95 13.48 -11.22
C GLN A 199 11.55 13.03 -11.65
N VAL A 200 11.45 11.84 -12.23
CA VAL A 200 10.17 11.21 -12.61
C VAL A 200 10.11 9.79 -12.06
N ALA A 201 9.08 9.49 -11.28
CA ALA A 201 8.73 8.12 -10.88
C ALA A 201 7.57 7.59 -11.73
N LEU A 202 7.81 6.49 -12.46
CA LEU A 202 6.79 5.82 -13.25
C LEU A 202 6.36 4.54 -12.53
N TYR A 203 5.10 4.49 -12.09
CA TYR A 203 4.52 3.32 -11.44
C TYR A 203 4.00 2.34 -12.50
N LEU A 204 4.40 1.08 -12.38
CA LEU A 204 3.90 0.03 -13.26
C LEU A 204 2.52 -0.47 -12.80
N LEU A 205 1.66 -0.78 -13.76
CA LEU A 205 0.32 -1.28 -13.45
C LEU A 205 0.41 -2.73 -12.96
N PRO A 206 -0.29 -3.10 -11.87
CA PRO A 206 -0.43 -4.50 -11.48
C PRO A 206 -1.27 -5.30 -12.47
N SER A 207 -1.15 -6.63 -12.40
CA SER A 207 -2.09 -7.54 -13.06
C SER A 207 -3.53 -7.18 -12.71
N LEU A 208 -4.44 -7.30 -13.68
CA LEU A 208 -5.86 -7.07 -13.43
C LEU A 208 -6.47 -8.16 -12.55
N GLY A 209 -5.80 -9.32 -12.42
CA GLY A 209 -6.23 -10.43 -11.57
C GLY A 209 -6.17 -10.13 -10.07
N VAL A 210 -5.43 -9.10 -9.65
CA VAL A 210 -5.43 -8.64 -8.24
C VAL A 210 -6.70 -7.87 -7.89
N PHE A 211 -7.50 -7.48 -8.89
CA PHE A 211 -8.76 -6.75 -8.68
C PHE A 211 -9.97 -7.66 -8.80
N PRO A 212 -11.12 -7.28 -8.20
CA PRO A 212 -12.33 -8.08 -8.26
C PRO A 212 -12.84 -8.13 -9.71
N ALA A 213 -12.88 -9.33 -10.29
CA ALA A 213 -13.48 -9.54 -11.59
C ALA A 213 -15.00 -9.73 -11.47
N PRO A 214 -15.83 -9.14 -12.37
CA PRO A 214 -17.26 -9.42 -12.41
C PRO A 214 -17.56 -10.91 -12.56
N ASP A 215 -18.65 -11.37 -11.94
CA ASP A 215 -19.12 -12.75 -12.05
C ASP A 215 -19.27 -13.19 -13.52
N GLY A 216 -18.62 -14.29 -13.89
CA GLY A 216 -18.67 -14.86 -15.24
C GLY A 216 -17.65 -14.27 -16.23
N THR A 217 -16.68 -13.49 -15.75
CA THR A 217 -15.52 -13.07 -16.56
C THR A 217 -14.79 -14.29 -17.14
N ASP A 218 -14.54 -14.27 -18.46
CA ASP A 218 -13.86 -15.36 -19.15
C ASP A 218 -12.36 -15.38 -18.77
N PRO A 219 -11.80 -16.51 -18.31
CA PRO A 219 -10.37 -16.58 -17.93
C PRO A 219 -9.40 -16.24 -19.07
N GLY A 220 -9.78 -16.50 -20.33
CA GLY A 220 -8.98 -16.13 -21.49
C GLY A 220 -9.02 -14.63 -21.80
N ALA A 221 -10.13 -13.95 -21.49
CA ALA A 221 -10.23 -12.50 -21.57
C ALA A 221 -9.34 -11.80 -20.53
N LEU A 222 -9.33 -12.30 -19.29
CA LEU A 222 -8.46 -11.78 -18.23
C LEU A 222 -6.97 -11.97 -18.58
N ALA A 223 -6.59 -13.18 -19.01
CA ALA A 223 -5.22 -13.46 -19.44
C ALA A 223 -4.76 -12.61 -20.64
N LEU A 224 -5.67 -12.30 -21.58
CA LEU A 224 -5.38 -11.36 -22.66
C LEU A 224 -5.12 -9.95 -22.11
N ALA A 225 -5.98 -9.47 -21.21
CA ALA A 225 -5.85 -8.14 -20.63
C ALA A 225 -4.56 -7.99 -19.81
N ASP A 226 -4.19 -9.01 -19.03
CA ASP A 226 -2.89 -9.07 -18.32
C ASP A 226 -1.71 -8.99 -19.30
N GLY A 227 -1.73 -9.76 -20.40
CA GLY A 227 -0.67 -9.67 -21.41
C GLY A 227 -0.56 -8.29 -22.10
N LEU A 228 -1.66 -7.54 -22.16
CA LEU A 228 -1.65 -6.15 -22.62
C LEU A 228 -1.07 -5.20 -21.55
N VAL A 229 -1.37 -5.43 -20.26
CA VAL A 229 -0.74 -4.71 -19.14
C VAL A 229 0.78 -4.90 -19.16
N ASP A 230 1.27 -6.13 -19.33
CA ASP A 230 2.70 -6.43 -19.45
C ASP A 230 3.36 -5.66 -20.60
N THR A 231 2.67 -5.60 -21.74
CA THR A 231 3.16 -4.88 -22.92
C THR A 231 3.21 -3.37 -22.68
N TYR A 232 2.22 -2.82 -21.97
CA TYR A 232 2.20 -1.42 -21.55
C TYR A 232 3.34 -1.10 -20.57
N ASN A 233 3.52 -1.92 -19.54
CA ASN A 233 4.59 -1.79 -18.55
C ASN A 233 5.99 -1.86 -19.19
N ALA A 234 6.19 -2.76 -20.15
CA ALA A 234 7.43 -2.82 -20.95
C ALA A 234 7.67 -1.51 -21.74
N GLY A 235 6.61 -0.90 -22.26
CA GLY A 235 6.65 0.41 -22.91
C GLY A 235 7.08 1.54 -21.97
N LEU A 236 6.61 1.55 -20.73
CA LEU A 236 7.00 2.54 -19.72
C LEU A 236 8.49 2.41 -19.33
N ARG A 237 9.01 1.19 -19.19
CA ARG A 237 10.44 0.96 -18.94
C ARG A 237 11.31 1.51 -20.07
N LEU A 238 10.90 1.30 -21.33
CA LEU A 238 11.59 1.87 -22.49
C LEU A 238 11.52 3.40 -22.53
N LEU A 239 10.41 3.99 -22.10
CA LEU A 239 10.27 5.44 -21.96
C LEU A 239 11.23 5.99 -20.90
N GLY A 240 11.33 5.35 -19.74
CA GLY A 240 12.25 5.77 -18.68
C GLY A 240 13.69 5.84 -19.18
N GLY A 241 14.18 4.77 -19.80
CA GLY A 241 15.54 4.76 -20.38
C GLY A 241 15.74 5.81 -21.48
N GLU A 242 14.70 6.17 -22.24
CA GLU A 242 14.79 7.28 -23.20
C GLU A 242 14.98 8.64 -22.51
N LEU A 243 14.19 8.93 -21.48
CA LEU A 243 14.26 10.20 -20.75
C LEU A 243 15.63 10.40 -20.10
N GLU A 244 16.19 9.35 -19.51
CA GLU A 244 17.54 9.38 -18.94
C GLU A 244 18.61 9.61 -20.03
N LEU A 245 18.53 8.87 -21.15
CA LEU A 245 19.48 9.01 -22.26
C LEU A 245 19.46 10.41 -22.88
N THR A 246 18.30 11.07 -22.87
CA THR A 246 18.15 12.45 -23.36
C THR A 246 18.51 13.50 -22.31
N GLY A 247 18.68 13.09 -21.04
CA GLY A 247 18.93 13.98 -19.91
C GLY A 247 17.72 14.86 -19.57
N ALA A 248 16.50 14.40 -19.90
CA ALA A 248 15.27 15.15 -19.63
C ALA A 248 14.96 15.19 -18.13
N ALA A 249 15.06 14.04 -17.46
CA ALA A 249 14.91 13.89 -16.02
C ALA A 249 15.64 12.62 -15.56
N GLU A 250 15.96 12.55 -14.28
CA GLU A 250 16.28 11.28 -13.61
C GLU A 250 14.99 10.44 -13.51
N VAL A 251 15.05 9.14 -13.83
CA VAL A 251 13.84 8.30 -13.85
C VAL A 251 13.96 7.10 -12.94
N GLU A 252 12.94 6.87 -12.13
CA GLU A 252 12.76 5.63 -11.37
C GLU A 252 11.55 4.85 -11.89
N ILE A 253 11.69 3.53 -12.01
CA ILE A 253 10.57 2.63 -12.32
C ILE A 253 10.13 1.96 -11.03
N VAL A 254 8.97 2.36 -10.52
CA VAL A 254 8.39 1.77 -9.31
C VAL A 254 7.61 0.51 -9.70
N ARG A 255 8.08 -0.65 -9.24
CA ARG A 255 7.50 -1.97 -9.53
C ARG A 255 6.29 -2.31 -8.64
N SER A 256 5.28 -1.43 -8.66
CA SER A 256 4.00 -1.67 -7.96
C SER A 256 3.26 -2.91 -8.47
N ASP A 257 3.59 -3.39 -9.67
CA ASP A 257 3.12 -4.66 -10.21
C ASP A 257 3.52 -5.84 -9.32
N LEU A 258 4.79 -5.93 -8.95
CA LEU A 258 5.30 -7.06 -8.16
C LEU A 258 4.78 -7.07 -6.74
N ILE A 259 4.79 -5.92 -6.06
CA ILE A 259 4.34 -5.83 -4.67
C ILE A 259 2.89 -6.30 -4.54
N LEU A 260 2.04 -5.89 -5.48
CA LEU A 260 0.62 -6.26 -5.44
C LEU A 260 0.40 -7.72 -5.82
N GLU A 261 1.25 -8.30 -6.67
CA GLU A 261 1.27 -9.73 -6.94
C GLU A 261 1.72 -10.53 -5.71
N GLU A 262 2.75 -10.08 -4.98
CA GLU A 262 3.19 -10.71 -3.73
C GLU A 262 2.11 -10.64 -2.65
N ILE A 263 1.54 -9.45 -2.42
CA ILE A 263 0.42 -9.27 -1.49
C ILE A 263 -0.77 -10.17 -1.90
N ALA A 264 -1.06 -10.31 -3.19
CA ALA A 264 -2.14 -11.19 -3.67
C ALA A 264 -1.83 -12.68 -3.51
N ALA A 265 -0.57 -13.06 -3.68
CA ALA A 265 -0.11 -14.43 -3.51
C ALA A 265 -0.20 -14.86 -2.04
N ASP A 266 0.30 -14.01 -1.14
CA ASP A 266 0.16 -14.22 0.29
C ASP A 266 -0.16 -12.94 1.10
N PRO A 267 -1.45 -12.65 1.34
CA PRO A 267 -1.86 -11.49 2.12
C PRO A 267 -1.38 -11.55 3.57
N GLY A 268 -1.23 -12.76 4.14
CA GLY A 268 -0.91 -12.96 5.55
C GLY A 268 0.42 -12.32 5.92
N THR A 269 1.43 -12.47 5.05
CA THR A 269 2.75 -11.84 5.14
C THR A 269 2.69 -10.32 5.38
N PHE A 270 1.69 -9.65 4.82
CA PHE A 270 1.53 -8.20 4.91
C PHE A 270 0.42 -7.77 5.90
N GLY A 271 0.04 -8.66 6.82
CA GLY A 271 -0.96 -8.37 7.86
C GLY A 271 -2.41 -8.41 7.38
N PHE A 272 -2.70 -8.91 6.18
CA PHE A 272 -4.06 -9.04 5.66
C PHE A 272 -4.70 -10.35 6.13
N LEU A 273 -5.90 -10.23 6.72
CA LEU A 273 -6.62 -11.37 7.30
C LEU A 273 -7.43 -12.20 6.30
N ALA A 274 -7.49 -11.81 5.02
CA ALA A 274 -8.27 -12.49 3.98
C ALA A 274 -7.52 -12.56 2.65
N LYS A 275 -7.58 -13.74 2.00
CA LYS A 275 -7.17 -13.96 0.61
C LYS A 275 -8.31 -13.48 -0.29
N GLY A 276 -8.08 -12.42 -1.07
CA GLY A 276 -9.09 -11.87 -1.96
C GLY A 276 -8.53 -10.81 -2.89
N PRO A 277 -9.22 -10.51 -3.99
CA PRO A 277 -8.84 -9.39 -4.83
C PRO A 277 -8.96 -8.06 -4.05
N TYR A 278 -7.97 -7.20 -4.16
CA TYR A 278 -7.90 -5.93 -3.45
C TYR A 278 -8.69 -4.85 -4.19
N TYR A 279 -9.50 -4.11 -3.43
CA TYR A 279 -10.13 -2.89 -3.92
C TYR A 279 -9.11 -1.76 -3.88
N LEU A 280 -8.36 -1.53 -4.97
CA LEU A 280 -7.54 -0.33 -5.08
C LEU A 280 -8.29 0.69 -5.92
N GLY A 281 -8.52 1.87 -5.32
CA GLY A 281 -9.21 3.04 -5.88
C GLY A 281 -9.84 2.79 -7.26
N SER A 282 -11.04 2.22 -7.29
CA SER A 282 -11.77 1.90 -8.52
C SER A 282 -13.12 2.61 -8.50
N GLY A 283 -13.22 3.74 -9.20
CA GLY A 283 -14.45 4.50 -9.37
C GLY A 283 -15.53 3.82 -10.24
N THR A 284 -15.70 2.50 -10.17
CA THR A 284 -16.82 1.78 -10.81
C THR A 284 -17.45 0.76 -9.85
N PRO A 285 -18.79 0.73 -9.74
CA PRO A 285 -19.54 -0.24 -8.94
C PRO A 285 -19.87 -1.49 -9.75
N ASN A 286 -19.86 -2.66 -9.10
CA ASN A 286 -20.92 -3.68 -9.21
C ASN A 286 -20.51 -4.98 -8.49
N VAL A 287 -20.92 -5.15 -7.24
CA VAL A 287 -21.54 -6.41 -6.78
C VAL A 287 -22.67 -6.03 -5.82
N ASP A 288 -23.90 -6.42 -6.15
CA ASP A 288 -25.06 -6.30 -5.25
C ASP A 288 -24.99 -7.43 -4.22
N LEU A 289 -24.30 -7.19 -3.09
CA LEU A 289 -24.24 -8.12 -1.97
C LEU A 289 -25.38 -7.78 -0.99
N GLY A 290 -26.38 -8.66 -0.95
CA GLY A 290 -27.64 -8.46 -0.25
C GLY A 290 -27.53 -8.16 1.26
N ALA A 291 -28.61 -7.60 1.80
CA ALA A 291 -28.75 -7.00 3.13
C ALA A 291 -28.18 -7.78 4.34
N VAL A 292 -27.28 -7.14 5.09
CA VAL A 292 -26.81 -7.54 6.44
C VAL A 292 -26.77 -6.29 7.36
N PRO A 293 -27.11 -6.39 8.67
CA PRO A 293 -27.38 -5.23 9.53
C PRO A 293 -26.10 -4.62 10.16
N PRO A 294 -26.15 -3.35 10.63
CA PRO A 294 -24.95 -2.55 10.91
C PRO A 294 -24.32 -2.85 12.27
N LEU A 295 -22.98 -2.83 12.31
CA LEU A 295 -22.16 -2.73 13.52
C LEU A 295 -21.24 -1.50 13.41
N SER A 296 -21.01 -0.84 14.55
CA SER A 296 -20.41 0.50 14.68
C SER A 296 -18.97 0.44 15.20
N PHE A 297 -18.05 1.21 14.59
CA PHE A 297 -16.70 1.49 15.12
C PHE A 297 -16.51 2.98 15.47
N ALA A 298 -15.44 3.24 16.23
CA ALA A 298 -15.13 4.52 16.87
C ALA A 298 -14.76 5.64 15.88
N VAL A 299 -15.13 6.86 16.25
CA VAL A 299 -15.09 8.08 15.44
C VAL A 299 -13.74 8.79 15.63
N ASN A 300 -13.03 9.10 14.54
CA ASN A 300 -11.84 9.95 14.57
C ASN A 300 -12.21 11.40 15.02
N PRO A 301 -11.47 12.01 15.97
CA PRO A 301 -11.74 13.36 16.48
C PRO A 301 -11.62 14.50 15.44
N GLU A 302 -10.93 14.32 14.32
CA GLU A 302 -10.90 15.31 13.22
C GLU A 302 -12.19 15.32 12.39
N VAL A 303 -12.99 14.27 12.54
CA VAL A 303 -14.24 14.02 11.80
C VAL A 303 -15.45 13.97 12.73
N SER A 304 -15.23 14.07 14.05
CA SER A 304 -16.26 13.91 15.10
C SER A 304 -17.33 15.00 15.10
N ASP A 305 -17.03 16.15 14.50
CA ASP A 305 -17.92 17.30 14.44
C ASP A 305 -18.78 17.32 13.16
N LEU A 306 -18.56 16.38 12.23
CA LEU A 306 -19.38 16.25 11.03
C LEU A 306 -20.70 15.51 11.37
N PRO A 307 -21.87 16.05 10.97
CA PRO A 307 -23.15 15.45 11.29
C PRO A 307 -23.25 14.02 10.75
N VAL A 308 -23.56 13.07 11.66
CA VAL A 308 -23.59 11.61 11.50
C VAL A 308 -24.65 11.10 10.50
N ARG A 309 -24.58 11.52 9.24
CA ARG A 309 -25.38 10.93 8.16
C ARG A 309 -24.46 10.54 7.02
N GLN A 310 -24.30 9.22 6.89
CA GLN A 310 -23.53 8.46 5.91
C GLN A 310 -22.07 8.22 6.34
N VAL A 311 -21.83 7.04 6.89
CA VAL A 311 -20.56 6.31 6.78
C VAL A 311 -21.02 4.88 6.55
N VAL A 312 -20.87 4.40 5.32
CA VAL A 312 -21.13 2.99 4.99
C VAL A 312 -19.76 2.33 4.99
N PHE A 313 -19.47 1.57 6.04
CA PHE A 313 -18.33 0.64 6.04
C PHE A 313 -18.64 -0.45 5.00
N PHE A 314 -17.71 -0.69 4.08
CA PHE A 314 -17.77 -1.85 3.22
C PHE A 314 -17.58 -3.10 4.10
N ASP A 315 -18.61 -3.92 4.13
CA ASP A 315 -18.64 -5.26 4.69
C ASP A 315 -17.77 -6.17 3.77
N GLU A 316 -17.00 -7.08 4.38
CA GLU A 316 -15.81 -7.81 3.89
C GLU A 316 -14.48 -7.02 3.83
N VAL A 317 -13.65 -7.24 4.87
CA VAL A 317 -12.36 -6.61 5.19
C VAL A 317 -11.35 -6.69 4.04
N HIS A 318 -11.22 -5.59 3.28
CA HIS A 318 -10.09 -5.35 2.38
C HIS A 318 -9.49 -3.98 2.73
N PRO A 319 -8.38 -3.89 3.49
CA PRO A 319 -7.84 -2.63 3.97
C PRO A 319 -7.05 -1.93 2.85
N THR A 320 -7.74 -1.07 2.11
CA THR A 320 -7.17 -0.32 0.98
C THR A 320 -6.10 0.66 1.46
N ALA A 321 -6.28 1.22 2.65
CA ALA A 321 -5.32 2.06 3.35
C ALA A 321 -3.99 1.35 3.58
N THR A 322 -4.02 0.07 4.00
CA THR A 322 -2.80 -0.73 4.21
C THR A 322 -2.07 -0.94 2.89
N VAL A 323 -2.79 -1.29 1.82
CA VAL A 323 -2.15 -1.44 0.49
C VAL A 323 -1.52 -0.12 0.02
N HIS A 324 -2.21 1.01 0.18
CA HIS A 324 -1.63 2.32 -0.15
C HIS A 324 -0.42 2.68 0.71
N SER A 325 -0.40 2.22 1.95
CA SER A 325 0.69 2.44 2.89
C SER A 325 1.92 1.62 2.49
N ILE A 326 1.74 0.33 2.17
CA ILE A 326 2.81 -0.52 1.62
C ILE A 326 3.33 0.03 0.29
N LEU A 327 2.45 0.44 -0.64
CA LEU A 327 2.86 1.03 -1.91
C LEU A 327 3.64 2.34 -1.73
N GLY A 328 3.27 3.15 -0.74
CA GLY A 328 3.94 4.42 -0.44
C GLY A 328 5.34 4.19 0.11
N ALA A 329 5.46 3.33 1.11
CA ALA A 329 6.74 3.02 1.72
C ALA A 329 7.67 2.25 0.79
N PHE A 330 7.14 1.28 0.04
CA PHE A 330 7.89 0.66 -1.04
C PHE A 330 8.30 1.67 -2.10
N GLY A 331 7.42 2.59 -2.49
CA GLY A 331 7.74 3.66 -3.42
C GLY A 331 8.94 4.46 -2.92
N ALA A 332 8.92 4.86 -1.64
CA ALA A 332 10.02 5.57 -0.99
C ALA A 332 11.32 4.75 -1.02
N ALA A 333 11.25 3.47 -0.64
CA ALA A 333 12.38 2.55 -0.64
C ALA A 333 12.94 2.33 -2.06
N SER A 334 12.09 2.07 -3.06
CA SER A 334 12.50 1.91 -4.45
C SER A 334 13.15 3.18 -5.00
N LEU A 335 12.72 4.34 -4.51
CA LEU A 335 13.29 5.62 -4.88
C LEU A 335 14.62 5.90 -4.15
N THR A 336 14.92 5.28 -3.02
CA THR A 336 16.08 5.66 -2.17
C THR A 336 17.11 4.56 -1.93
N LYS A 337 16.78 3.30 -2.20
CA LYS A 337 17.60 2.12 -1.93
C LYS A 337 18.00 1.38 -3.21
N ASP A 338 19.10 0.65 -3.17
CA ASP A 338 19.57 -0.20 -4.27
C ASP A 338 18.55 -1.33 -4.48
N THR A 339 17.69 -1.16 -5.49
CA THR A 339 16.56 -2.06 -5.70
C THR A 339 16.94 -3.25 -6.57
N LEU A 340 16.64 -4.45 -6.10
CA LEU A 340 16.83 -5.70 -6.79
C LEU A 340 15.54 -6.53 -6.80
N PHE A 341 15.17 -6.96 -8.00
CA PHE A 341 14.11 -7.93 -8.22
C PHE A 341 14.73 -9.24 -8.71
N LEU A 342 14.42 -10.35 -8.02
CA LEU A 342 14.79 -11.70 -8.44
C LEU A 342 13.63 -12.35 -9.22
N ASP A 343 13.86 -13.55 -9.74
CA ASP A 343 12.84 -14.32 -10.46
C ASP A 343 12.21 -15.38 -9.55
N ASP A 344 11.17 -16.09 -10.02
CA ASP A 344 10.48 -17.15 -9.25
C ASP A 344 11.34 -18.43 -9.02
N GLY A 345 12.67 -18.34 -9.05
CA GLY A 345 13.56 -19.48 -8.84
C GLY A 345 14.62 -19.23 -7.77
N ASP A 346 15.09 -20.33 -7.16
CA ASP A 346 16.10 -20.30 -6.10
C ASP A 346 17.31 -19.43 -6.44
N SER A 347 17.49 -18.38 -5.66
CA SER A 347 18.51 -17.36 -5.83
C SER A 347 19.48 -17.30 -4.67
N VAL A 348 20.72 -16.88 -4.96
CA VAL A 348 21.71 -16.56 -3.93
C VAL A 348 22.26 -15.17 -4.18
N ARG A 349 22.01 -14.24 -3.26
CA ARG A 349 22.31 -12.82 -3.46
C ARG A 349 23.08 -12.20 -2.29
N PHE A 350 24.03 -11.32 -2.63
CA PHE A 350 24.74 -10.44 -1.70
C PHE A 350 24.52 -8.99 -2.11
N SER A 351 23.53 -8.32 -1.53
CA SER A 351 23.36 -6.89 -1.76
C SER A 351 24.54 -6.13 -1.14
N GLY A 352 24.90 -5.01 -1.76
CA GLY A 352 26.27 -4.53 -1.82
C GLY A 352 26.75 -3.94 -0.49
N SER A 353 26.83 -2.62 -0.45
CA SER A 353 27.05 -1.87 0.78
C SER A 353 26.28 -0.58 0.61
N GLY A 354 25.54 -0.16 1.64
CA GLY A 354 24.50 0.84 1.52
C GLY A 354 23.13 0.20 1.59
N ASP A 355 22.10 1.03 1.62
CA ASP A 355 20.71 0.61 1.84
C ASP A 355 20.16 -0.06 0.56
N ASP A 356 19.71 -1.30 0.69
CA ASP A 356 19.24 -2.17 -0.39
C ASP A 356 17.73 -2.49 -0.22
N LEU A 357 17.04 -2.72 -1.33
CA LEU A 357 15.67 -3.24 -1.37
C LEU A 357 15.66 -4.50 -2.23
N VAL A 358 15.38 -5.66 -1.63
CA VAL A 358 15.35 -6.95 -2.32
C VAL A 358 13.95 -7.55 -2.28
N LEU A 359 13.43 -7.92 -3.45
CA LEU A 359 12.27 -8.79 -3.57
C LEU A 359 12.73 -10.09 -4.24
N ALA A 360 12.64 -11.19 -3.50
CA ALA A 360 13.08 -12.51 -3.96
C ALA A 360 12.01 -13.17 -4.83
N GLY A 361 10.74 -13.06 -4.42
CA GLY A 361 9.59 -13.43 -5.24
C GLY A 361 9.18 -14.87 -5.00
N GLY A 362 9.74 -15.82 -5.74
CA GLY A 362 9.44 -17.24 -5.52
C GLY A 362 10.68 -18.11 -5.57
N GLY A 363 10.60 -19.31 -4.98
CA GLY A 363 11.74 -20.22 -4.86
C GLY A 363 12.36 -20.18 -3.47
N ASP A 364 13.31 -21.08 -3.19
CA ASP A 364 13.99 -21.12 -1.89
C ASP A 364 15.24 -20.22 -1.94
N ASP A 365 15.10 -18.96 -1.52
CA ASP A 365 16.10 -17.92 -1.72
C ASP A 365 17.10 -17.79 -0.56
N ARG A 366 18.27 -17.24 -0.88
CA ARG A 366 19.30 -16.88 0.11
C ARG A 366 19.81 -15.48 -0.13
N ILE A 367 19.38 -14.54 0.69
CA ILE A 367 19.67 -13.12 0.56
C ILE A 367 20.53 -12.65 1.73
N PHE A 368 21.60 -11.93 1.41
CA PHE A 368 22.53 -11.34 2.36
C PHE A 368 22.62 -9.83 2.09
N LEU A 369 22.15 -8.99 3.03
CA LEU A 369 22.00 -7.54 2.80
C LEU A 369 23.24 -6.68 3.15
N SER A 370 24.18 -7.26 3.89
CA SER A 370 25.51 -6.71 4.18
C SER A 370 25.57 -5.56 5.19
N ARG A 371 25.43 -4.31 4.75
CA ARG A 371 25.52 -3.13 5.63
C ARG A 371 24.66 -2.05 5.04
N GLY A 372 23.72 -1.52 5.81
CA GLY A 372 22.75 -0.52 5.36
C GLY A 372 21.46 -0.70 6.14
N GLU A 373 20.54 0.24 6.03
CA GLU A 373 19.16 0.02 6.47
C GLU A 373 18.43 -0.66 5.31
N ASP A 374 18.31 -1.99 5.34
CA ASP A 374 17.89 -2.78 4.19
C ASP A 374 16.41 -3.22 4.30
N ILE A 375 15.78 -3.50 3.16
CA ILE A 375 14.46 -4.16 3.11
C ILE A 375 14.59 -5.44 2.27
N ALA A 376 14.24 -6.59 2.82
CA ALA A 376 14.15 -7.85 2.09
C ALA A 376 12.80 -8.51 2.25
N LEU A 377 12.18 -8.86 1.13
CA LEU A 377 10.97 -9.67 1.05
C LEU A 377 11.33 -10.98 0.34
N GLY A 378 11.23 -12.11 1.04
CA GLY A 378 11.46 -13.46 0.51
C GLY A 378 10.39 -13.85 -0.49
N GLY A 379 9.12 -13.77 -0.09
CA GLY A 379 8.00 -14.10 -0.96
C GLY A 379 7.59 -15.55 -0.76
N ARG A 380 7.64 -16.39 -1.79
CA ARG A 380 7.19 -17.79 -1.71
C ARG A 380 8.35 -18.77 -1.74
N GLY A 381 8.47 -19.64 -0.75
CA GLY A 381 9.48 -20.70 -0.68
C GLY A 381 10.14 -20.70 0.70
N ASP A 382 11.05 -21.64 0.95
CA ASP A 382 11.75 -21.72 2.22
C ASP A 382 13.01 -20.81 2.18
N ASP A 383 12.84 -19.55 2.58
CA ASP A 383 13.81 -18.48 2.38
C ASP A 383 14.82 -18.34 3.52
N LYS A 384 15.99 -17.78 3.18
CA LYS A 384 17.04 -17.44 4.15
C LYS A 384 17.48 -16.00 3.95
N LEU A 385 17.03 -15.13 4.84
CA LEU A 385 17.26 -13.70 4.73
C LEU A 385 18.15 -13.22 5.89
N TYR A 386 19.26 -12.57 5.55
CA TYR A 386 20.27 -12.11 6.49
C TYR A 386 20.52 -10.60 6.31
N GLY A 387 19.98 -9.76 7.19
CA GLY A 387 20.17 -8.30 7.19
C GLY A 387 21.64 -7.89 7.40
N GLN A 388 22.27 -8.54 8.38
CA GLN A 388 23.66 -8.35 8.83
C GLN A 388 23.92 -7.07 9.63
N GLY A 389 23.67 -5.88 9.11
CA GLY A 389 23.86 -4.71 9.96
C GLY A 389 23.40 -3.37 9.41
N GLY A 390 22.93 -2.53 10.32
CA GLY A 390 21.97 -1.47 10.06
C GLY A 390 20.61 -1.92 10.57
N ASP A 391 19.63 -1.03 10.49
CA ASP A 391 18.29 -1.28 11.01
C ASP A 391 17.45 -1.82 9.84
N ASP A 392 17.24 -3.14 9.81
CA ASP A 392 16.74 -3.87 8.64
C ASP A 392 15.26 -4.25 8.77
N ILE A 393 14.55 -4.32 7.64
CA ILE A 393 13.20 -4.89 7.53
C ILE A 393 13.28 -6.18 6.72
N VAL A 394 12.95 -7.31 7.32
CA VAL A 394 13.08 -8.62 6.70
C VAL A 394 11.79 -9.41 6.86
N ALA A 395 11.13 -9.72 5.75
CA ALA A 395 9.93 -10.54 5.72
C ALA A 395 10.17 -11.83 4.92
N GLY A 396 9.88 -12.99 5.51
CA GLY A 396 10.05 -14.31 4.90
C GLY A 396 9.01 -14.55 3.82
N GLY A 397 7.74 -14.58 4.22
CA GLY A 397 6.63 -14.70 3.31
C GLY A 397 5.88 -15.99 3.55
N SER A 398 5.72 -16.84 2.54
CA SER A 398 5.14 -18.16 2.70
C SER A 398 6.22 -19.23 2.53
N GLY A 399 6.31 -20.18 3.46
CA GLY A 399 7.34 -21.21 3.51
C GLY A 399 7.96 -21.28 4.90
N ASP A 400 8.85 -22.24 5.15
CA ASP A 400 9.53 -22.34 6.44
C ASP A 400 10.84 -21.51 6.40
N ASP A 401 10.81 -20.27 6.92
CA ASP A 401 11.85 -19.27 6.69
C ASP A 401 12.92 -19.18 7.82
N ASP A 402 14.15 -18.78 7.47
CA ASP A 402 15.27 -18.47 8.40
C ASP A 402 15.67 -17.00 8.26
N LEU A 403 15.07 -16.16 9.12
CA LEU A 403 15.23 -14.70 9.11
C LEU A 403 16.20 -14.25 10.21
N ARG A 404 17.18 -13.42 9.83
CA ARG A 404 18.15 -12.87 10.78
C ARG A 404 18.39 -11.39 10.52
N GLY A 405 18.10 -10.57 11.54
CA GLY A 405 18.34 -9.12 11.52
C GLY A 405 19.83 -8.81 11.49
N GLY A 406 20.51 -8.98 12.63
CA GLY A 406 21.96 -8.96 12.68
C GLY A 406 22.50 -7.92 13.65
N ARG A 407 22.68 -6.68 13.22
CA ARG A 407 23.20 -5.60 14.08
C ARG A 407 22.45 -4.32 13.79
N GLY A 408 21.71 -3.81 14.75
CA GLY A 408 20.82 -2.69 14.53
C GLY A 408 19.46 -3.08 15.06
N ASP A 409 18.54 -2.13 15.04
CA ASP A 409 17.18 -2.34 15.52
C ASP A 409 16.35 -2.88 14.34
N ASP A 410 16.11 -4.19 14.30
CA ASP A 410 15.58 -4.89 13.13
C ASP A 410 14.08 -5.23 13.25
N LEU A 411 13.36 -5.27 12.14
CA LEU A 411 11.99 -5.83 12.04
C LEU A 411 12.01 -7.14 11.26
N LEU A 412 11.64 -8.23 11.92
CA LEU A 412 11.55 -9.57 11.31
C LEU A 412 10.10 -10.07 11.31
N ALA A 413 9.59 -10.45 10.14
CA ALA A 413 8.26 -11.03 9.96
C ALA A 413 8.35 -12.38 9.23
N GLY A 414 7.98 -13.48 9.89
CA GLY A 414 8.02 -14.84 9.34
C GLY A 414 7.01 -15.01 8.20
N GLY A 415 5.72 -14.97 8.55
CA GLY A 415 4.63 -15.04 7.59
C GLY A 415 3.84 -16.33 7.73
N ASP A 416 3.63 -17.06 6.64
CA ASP A 416 2.95 -18.36 6.61
C ASP A 416 4.02 -19.49 6.64
N GLY A 417 4.11 -20.29 7.70
CA GLY A 417 5.05 -21.41 7.78
C GLY A 417 5.60 -21.64 9.19
N ASP A 418 6.43 -22.65 9.37
CA ASP A 418 7.14 -22.85 10.65
C ASP A 418 8.48 -22.07 10.62
N ASP A 419 8.48 -20.83 11.09
CA ASP A 419 9.59 -19.90 10.87
C ASP A 419 10.64 -19.85 12.00
N LEU A 420 11.86 -19.44 11.64
CA LEU A 420 12.94 -19.12 12.58
C LEU A 420 13.36 -17.66 12.43
N LEU A 421 13.06 -16.85 13.44
CA LEU A 421 13.41 -15.43 13.50
C LEU A 421 14.48 -15.19 14.56
N ILE A 422 15.58 -14.54 14.18
CA ILE A 422 16.70 -14.21 15.07
C ILE A 422 17.10 -12.74 14.92
N GLY A 423 16.74 -11.91 15.90
CA GLY A 423 17.09 -10.48 15.94
C GLY A 423 18.61 -10.23 15.99
N ASN A 424 19.27 -10.83 16.98
CA ASN A 424 20.70 -10.78 17.29
C ASN A 424 21.13 -9.64 18.21
N SER A 425 21.39 -8.44 17.70
CA SER A 425 21.87 -7.35 18.54
C SER A 425 21.28 -6.02 18.13
N GLY A 426 20.65 -5.33 19.07
CA GLY A 426 19.84 -4.14 18.83
C GLY A 426 18.44 -4.40 19.40
N ASP A 427 17.61 -3.38 19.43
CA ASP A 427 16.26 -3.47 19.98
C ASP A 427 15.30 -3.93 18.86
N ASP A 428 15.02 -5.23 18.78
CA ASP A 428 14.38 -5.86 17.61
C ASP A 428 12.85 -6.05 17.75
N LEU A 429 12.11 -6.05 16.64
CA LEU A 429 10.70 -6.43 16.55
C LEU A 429 10.52 -7.75 15.78
N LEU A 430 10.01 -8.80 16.43
CA LEU A 430 9.83 -10.12 15.83
C LEU A 430 8.36 -10.53 15.79
N ILE A 431 7.88 -10.91 14.59
CA ILE A 431 6.51 -11.35 14.32
C ILE A 431 6.57 -12.70 13.59
N GLY A 432 6.21 -13.79 14.28
CA GLY A 432 6.23 -15.13 13.68
C GLY A 432 5.20 -15.26 12.55
N GLY A 433 3.93 -15.00 12.86
CA GLY A 433 2.86 -15.09 11.89
C GLY A 433 2.03 -16.35 12.10
N ARG A 434 1.83 -17.15 11.04
CA ARG A 434 1.01 -18.34 11.01
C ARG A 434 1.89 -19.58 10.91
N GLY A 435 1.90 -20.38 11.96
CA GLY A 435 2.59 -21.67 11.97
C GLY A 435 3.23 -21.86 13.34
N SER A 436 4.19 -22.76 13.48
CA SER A 436 4.89 -22.97 14.75
C SER A 436 6.27 -22.33 14.70
N ASP A 437 6.34 -21.12 15.23
CA ASP A 437 7.51 -20.26 15.04
C ASP A 437 8.50 -20.34 16.20
N VAL A 438 9.76 -20.02 15.90
CA VAL A 438 10.81 -19.83 16.90
C VAL A 438 11.39 -18.43 16.75
N MET A 439 11.15 -17.58 17.74
CA MET A 439 11.64 -16.21 17.81
C MET A 439 12.72 -16.07 18.89
N ALA A 440 13.85 -15.48 18.54
CA ALA A 440 14.95 -15.21 19.45
C ALA A 440 15.51 -13.79 19.24
N GLY A 441 15.27 -12.89 20.19
CA GLY A 441 15.80 -11.51 20.14
C GLY A 441 17.31 -11.44 20.38
N HIS A 442 17.80 -12.26 21.32
CA HIS A 442 19.19 -12.39 21.76
C HIS A 442 19.73 -11.23 22.59
N GLY A 443 19.81 -10.00 22.08
CA GLY A 443 20.40 -8.92 22.87
C GLY A 443 19.98 -7.53 22.44
N GLY A 444 19.58 -6.72 23.40
CA GLY A 444 18.80 -5.51 23.17
C GLY A 444 17.49 -5.64 23.94
N ASP A 445 16.69 -4.59 23.96
CA ASP A 445 15.37 -4.60 24.57
C ASP A 445 14.34 -4.95 23.48
N ASP A 446 14.02 -6.24 23.35
CA ASP A 446 13.31 -6.77 22.19
C ASP A 446 11.78 -6.79 22.37
N VAL A 447 11.04 -6.69 21.27
CA VAL A 447 9.59 -6.82 21.21
C VAL A 447 9.21 -8.02 20.35
N MET A 448 8.45 -8.95 20.92
CA MET A 448 7.89 -10.08 20.18
C MET A 448 6.37 -10.04 20.17
N LEU A 449 5.79 -10.39 19.02
CA LEU A 449 4.34 -10.41 18.83
C LEU A 449 3.85 -11.84 18.60
N TRP A 450 2.88 -12.23 19.41
CA TRP A 450 2.07 -13.42 19.18
C TRP A 450 0.65 -13.01 18.78
N ILE A 451 0.19 -13.49 17.63
CA ILE A 451 -1.16 -13.21 17.12
C ILE A 451 -1.99 -14.48 17.26
N ASP A 452 -3.12 -14.38 17.95
CA ASP A 452 -4.03 -15.51 18.13
C ASP A 452 -4.44 -16.09 16.77
N PRO A 453 -4.18 -17.38 16.50
CA PRO A 453 -4.52 -18.01 15.22
C PRO A 453 -6.00 -17.87 14.84
N ARG A 454 -6.90 -17.75 15.84
CA ARG A 454 -8.34 -17.52 15.59
C ARG A 454 -8.61 -16.22 14.85
N LEU A 455 -7.77 -15.21 15.01
CA LEU A 455 -7.90 -13.92 14.33
C LEU A 455 -7.49 -14.01 12.86
N THR A 456 -6.55 -14.91 12.52
CA THR A 456 -6.03 -15.09 11.17
C THR A 456 -6.70 -16.24 10.42
N GLY A 457 -7.80 -16.80 10.96
CA GLY A 457 -8.52 -17.92 10.37
C GLY A 457 -7.80 -19.28 10.49
N GLY A 458 -6.73 -19.35 11.29
CA GLY A 458 -6.02 -20.58 11.65
C GLY A 458 -6.59 -21.21 12.93
N ALA A 459 -6.96 -22.48 12.87
CA ALA A 459 -7.13 -23.30 14.07
C ALA A 459 -6.31 -24.57 13.86
N ASP A 460 -4.99 -24.39 13.74
CA ASP A 460 -4.06 -25.44 13.33
C ASP A 460 -3.35 -26.13 14.51
N GLY A 461 -3.34 -25.51 15.68
CA GLY A 461 -2.55 -26.01 16.81
C GLY A 461 -1.07 -25.68 16.66
N SER A 462 -0.76 -24.54 16.05
CA SER A 462 0.52 -23.83 16.09
C SER A 462 1.08 -23.73 17.51
N HIS A 463 2.40 -23.80 17.62
CA HIS A 463 3.12 -23.63 18.87
C HIS A 463 4.36 -22.77 18.69
N ASP A 464 4.30 -21.55 19.23
CA ASP A 464 5.37 -20.58 19.13
C ASP A 464 6.27 -20.62 20.36
N VAL A 465 7.56 -20.42 20.10
CA VAL A 465 8.59 -20.40 21.13
C VAL A 465 9.36 -19.10 21.07
N PHE A 466 9.38 -18.38 22.19
CA PHE A 466 10.01 -17.07 22.33
C PHE A 466 11.21 -17.14 23.26
N TYR A 467 12.31 -16.51 22.85
CA TYR A 467 13.51 -16.31 23.64
C TYR A 467 13.89 -14.83 23.60
N GLY A 468 13.71 -14.09 24.70
CA GLY A 468 14.13 -12.69 24.78
C GLY A 468 15.65 -12.60 24.78
N GLY A 469 16.26 -12.98 25.89
CA GLY A 469 17.71 -13.17 25.98
C GLY A 469 18.36 -12.14 26.89
N ARG A 470 19.07 -11.17 26.32
CA ARG A 470 19.76 -10.11 27.10
C ARG A 470 19.12 -8.76 26.84
N GLY A 471 18.33 -8.30 27.79
CA GLY A 471 17.83 -6.93 27.83
C GLY A 471 16.60 -6.88 28.68
N SER A 472 15.68 -6.00 28.34
CA SER A 472 14.32 -5.96 28.86
C SER A 472 13.34 -6.29 27.74
N ASP A 473 12.99 -7.56 27.64
CA ASP A 473 12.23 -8.09 26.51
C ASP A 473 10.72 -8.11 26.81
N THR A 474 9.91 -7.77 25.81
CA THR A 474 8.45 -7.67 25.92
C THR A 474 7.75 -8.58 24.93
N LEU A 475 6.86 -9.45 25.42
CA LEU A 475 5.98 -10.28 24.60
C LEU A 475 4.55 -9.74 24.62
N TYR A 476 4.07 -9.32 23.45
CA TYR A 476 2.69 -8.92 23.23
C TYR A 476 1.85 -10.10 22.75
N LEU A 477 0.73 -10.34 23.44
CA LEU A 477 -0.25 -11.37 23.11
C LEU A 477 -1.51 -10.70 22.59
N VAL A 478 -1.76 -10.80 21.27
CA VAL A 478 -2.88 -10.15 20.60
C VAL A 478 -4.01 -11.15 20.39
N SER A 479 -5.19 -10.84 20.92
CA SER A 479 -6.36 -11.71 20.76
C SER A 479 -7.68 -10.92 20.80
N ASP A 480 -8.77 -11.56 20.38
CA ASP A 480 -10.11 -11.01 20.60
C ASP A 480 -10.44 -10.90 22.10
N ALA A 481 -11.53 -10.20 22.43
CA ALA A 481 -11.89 -9.99 23.83
C ALA A 481 -12.10 -11.30 24.63
N ALA A 482 -12.50 -12.40 23.98
CA ALA A 482 -12.68 -13.68 24.65
C ALA A 482 -11.32 -14.36 24.87
N GLY A 483 -10.46 -14.36 23.87
CA GLY A 483 -9.12 -14.94 23.95
C GLY A 483 -8.18 -14.16 24.86
N ALA A 484 -8.27 -12.84 24.88
CA ALA A 484 -7.54 -12.03 25.86
C ALA A 484 -7.94 -12.40 27.30
N ALA A 485 -9.23 -12.57 27.57
CA ALA A 485 -9.68 -13.03 28.89
C ALA A 485 -9.17 -14.44 29.24
N ASP A 486 -9.09 -15.34 28.25
CA ASP A 486 -8.52 -16.68 28.42
C ASP A 486 -7.01 -16.62 28.70
N LEU A 487 -6.27 -15.75 28.01
CA LEU A 487 -4.84 -15.52 28.20
C LEU A 487 -4.53 -14.90 29.57
N GLU A 488 -5.27 -13.87 29.97
CA GLU A 488 -5.15 -13.26 31.30
C GLU A 488 -5.40 -14.29 32.41
N ALA A 489 -6.42 -15.14 32.25
CA ALA A 489 -6.72 -16.21 33.19
C ALA A 489 -5.60 -17.27 33.25
N ALA A 490 -5.02 -17.62 32.10
CA ALA A 490 -3.90 -18.56 32.02
C ALA A 490 -2.63 -17.98 32.67
N LEU A 491 -2.29 -16.72 32.39
CA LEU A 491 -1.18 -16.00 33.00
C LEU A 491 -1.31 -15.92 34.52
N ALA A 492 -2.50 -15.61 35.04
CA ALA A 492 -2.77 -15.55 36.48
C ALA A 492 -2.62 -16.92 37.18
N ALA A 493 -2.69 -18.02 36.44
CA ALA A 493 -2.54 -19.38 36.95
C ALA A 493 -1.08 -19.91 36.94
N LEU A 494 -0.14 -19.19 36.31
CA LEU A 494 1.27 -19.59 36.22
C LEU A 494 1.98 -19.50 37.58
N ASP A 495 3.09 -20.26 37.70
CA ASP A 495 3.97 -20.20 38.87
C ASP A 495 4.67 -18.83 38.94
N PRO A 496 4.42 -18.01 39.98
CA PRO A 496 5.04 -16.70 40.11
C PRO A 496 6.58 -16.74 40.17
N ALA A 497 7.17 -17.87 40.58
CA ALA A 497 8.62 -18.03 40.63
C ALA A 497 9.24 -18.32 39.25
N ALA A 498 8.46 -18.88 38.33
CA ALA A 498 8.87 -19.11 36.95
C ALA A 498 8.72 -17.81 36.13
N THR A 499 7.58 -17.12 36.29
CA THR A 499 7.35 -15.83 35.61
C THR A 499 8.30 -14.74 36.10
N ALA A 500 8.71 -14.74 37.38
CA ALA A 500 9.75 -13.84 37.89
C ALA A 500 11.16 -14.09 37.31
N ARG A 501 11.35 -15.17 36.51
CA ARG A 501 12.57 -15.44 35.74
C ARG A 501 12.31 -15.36 34.23
N GLY A 502 11.21 -14.74 33.84
CA GLY A 502 10.80 -14.59 32.45
C GLY A 502 10.40 -15.89 31.74
N ALA A 503 10.01 -16.92 32.48
CA ALA A 503 9.53 -18.17 31.91
C ALA A 503 8.00 -18.25 31.97
N TYR A 504 7.37 -18.32 30.79
CA TYR A 504 5.93 -18.40 30.62
C TYR A 504 5.57 -19.66 29.83
N ASP A 505 4.88 -20.61 30.47
CA ASP A 505 4.42 -21.85 29.83
C ASP A 505 2.90 -21.81 29.65
N LEU A 506 2.49 -21.27 28.50
CA LEU A 506 1.11 -21.16 28.05
C LEU A 506 0.87 -22.18 26.93
N SER A 507 1.42 -23.40 27.05
CA SER A 507 1.38 -24.40 25.98
C SER A 507 -0.04 -24.78 25.54
N ALA A 508 -1.05 -24.59 26.41
CA ALA A 508 -2.45 -24.83 26.06
C ALA A 508 -3.00 -23.78 25.06
N GLN A 509 -2.35 -22.62 25.00
CA GLN A 509 -2.61 -21.53 24.06
C GLN A 509 -1.58 -21.52 22.91
N GLY A 510 -0.66 -22.49 22.88
CA GLY A 510 0.40 -22.57 21.87
C GLY A 510 1.65 -21.74 22.19
N ILE A 511 1.77 -21.11 23.36
CA ILE A 511 2.88 -20.18 23.64
C ILE A 511 3.85 -20.76 24.66
N ARG A 512 5.16 -20.71 24.37
CA ARG A 512 6.21 -20.89 25.38
C ARG A 512 7.24 -19.77 25.27
N ALA A 513 7.49 -19.07 26.36
CA ALA A 513 8.44 -17.97 26.38
C ALA A 513 9.49 -18.14 27.48
N PHE A 514 10.71 -17.71 27.18
CA PHE A 514 11.86 -17.74 28.08
C PHE A 514 12.60 -16.41 28.02
N ASP A 515 13.17 -16.01 29.16
CA ASP A 515 13.94 -14.77 29.29
C ASP A 515 13.13 -13.54 28.81
N ILE A 516 11.86 -13.44 29.21
CA ILE A 516 10.96 -12.30 28.94
C ILE A 516 10.70 -11.49 30.21
N GLU A 517 10.96 -10.19 30.22
CA GLU A 517 10.74 -9.31 31.37
C GLU A 517 9.28 -8.88 31.51
N GLU A 518 8.59 -8.66 30.39
CA GLU A 518 7.21 -8.17 30.36
C GLU A 518 6.32 -8.95 29.40
N VAL A 519 5.10 -9.27 29.83
CA VAL A 519 4.07 -9.85 28.97
C VAL A 519 2.84 -8.97 29.01
N VAL A 520 2.40 -8.52 27.84
CA VAL A 520 1.24 -7.63 27.68
C VAL A 520 0.16 -8.35 26.90
N VAL A 521 -1.04 -8.43 27.45
CA VAL A 521 -2.22 -8.95 26.74
C VAL A 521 -2.99 -7.77 26.17
N LEU A 522 -3.24 -7.80 24.86
CA LEU A 522 -4.05 -6.81 24.16
C LEU A 522 -5.42 -7.42 23.84
N SER A 523 -6.48 -6.80 24.35
CA SER A 523 -7.87 -7.25 24.17
C SER A 523 -8.60 -6.37 23.17
N GLY A 524 -9.04 -6.96 22.06
CA GLY A 524 -9.89 -6.33 21.06
C GLY A 524 -9.50 -6.75 19.65
N GLY A 525 -10.46 -6.76 18.72
CA GLY A 525 -10.06 -6.78 17.31
C GLY A 525 -9.16 -5.56 17.07
N LEU A 526 -8.22 -5.64 16.13
CA LEU A 526 -7.16 -4.65 15.89
C LEU A 526 -7.57 -3.15 15.97
N ALA A 527 -8.85 -2.84 15.76
CA ALA A 527 -9.47 -1.52 15.96
C ALA A 527 -9.44 -0.95 17.41
N ASP A 528 -9.20 -1.78 18.43
CA ASP A 528 -9.12 -1.35 19.84
C ASP A 528 -7.68 -1.00 20.27
N ILE A 529 -6.67 -1.24 19.41
CA ILE A 529 -5.29 -0.78 19.60
C ILE A 529 -5.27 0.73 19.39
N GLN A 530 -5.47 1.49 20.47
CA GLN A 530 -5.35 2.95 20.44
C GLN A 530 -3.87 3.32 20.23
N PRO A 531 -3.54 4.27 19.32
CA PRO A 531 -2.17 4.80 19.17
C PRO A 531 -1.67 5.58 20.40
N GLU A 532 -2.49 5.71 21.45
CA GLU A 532 -2.14 6.36 22.72
C GLU A 532 -1.73 5.37 23.82
N ALA A 533 -1.78 4.06 23.58
CA ALA A 533 -0.89 3.18 24.33
C ALA A 533 0.51 3.48 23.81
N GLU A 534 1.20 4.44 24.42
CA GLU A 534 2.66 4.50 24.33
C GLU A 534 3.11 3.05 24.56
N LEU A 535 3.58 2.37 23.49
CA LEU A 535 4.44 1.20 23.63
C LEU A 535 5.65 1.73 24.38
N VAL A 536 5.58 1.68 25.72
CA VAL A 536 6.58 2.26 26.61
C VAL A 536 7.83 1.41 26.45
N GLY A 537 8.71 1.76 25.50
CA GLY A 537 10.01 1.11 25.35
C GLY A 537 10.57 1.07 23.93
N ALA A 538 9.76 1.09 22.87
CA ALA A 538 10.25 0.85 21.52
C ALA A 538 10.81 2.13 20.83
N PRO A 539 11.82 1.98 19.95
CA PRO A 539 12.42 3.09 19.22
C PRO A 539 11.39 3.81 18.34
N GLY A 540 11.22 5.12 18.56
CA GLY A 540 10.13 5.93 18.01
C GLY A 540 10.15 6.16 16.50
N THR A 541 11.12 5.61 15.76
CA THR A 541 11.16 5.61 14.28
C THR A 541 10.64 4.28 13.73
N LEU A 542 11.13 3.13 14.22
CA LEU A 542 10.70 1.81 13.75
C LEU A 542 9.21 1.53 13.93
N LEU A 543 8.60 1.97 15.03
CA LEU A 543 7.15 1.83 15.24
C LEU A 543 6.34 2.76 14.34
N ALA A 544 6.86 3.94 14.00
CA ALA A 544 6.22 4.84 13.06
C ALA A 544 6.27 4.24 11.66
N ASP A 545 7.37 3.57 11.32
CA ASP A 545 7.57 2.87 10.05
C ASP A 545 6.72 1.59 10.00
N ALA A 546 6.75 0.72 11.01
CA ALA A 546 5.88 -0.47 11.09
C ALA A 546 4.37 -0.11 11.01
N ALA A 547 3.93 0.92 11.73
CA ALA A 547 2.56 1.44 11.66
C ALA A 547 2.26 2.11 10.31
N ALA A 548 3.25 2.72 9.65
CA ALA A 548 3.14 3.24 8.29
C ALA A 548 3.13 2.15 7.22
N TRP A 549 3.42 0.89 7.55
CA TRP A 549 3.35 -0.26 6.64
C TRP A 549 2.15 -1.15 6.92
N GLY A 550 1.35 -0.83 7.94
CA GLY A 550 0.17 -1.60 8.32
C GLY A 550 0.49 -2.90 9.06
N PHE A 551 1.73 -3.04 9.57
CA PHE A 551 2.02 -4.03 10.60
C PHE A 551 1.41 -3.54 11.91
N VAL A 552 0.65 -4.44 12.52
CA VAL A 552 -0.35 -4.19 13.56
C VAL A 552 0.27 -4.23 14.94
#